data_AF-A0A538GGL7-F1
#
_entry.id   AF-A0A538GGL7-F1
#
_cell.length_a   1.000
_cell.length_b   1.000
_cell.length_c   1.000
_cell.angle_alpha   90.00
_cell.angle_beta   90.00
_cell.angle_gamma   90.00
#
_symmetry.space_group_name_H-M   'P 1'
#
loop_
_entity.id
_entity.type
_entity.pdbx_description
1 polymer ?
#
loop_
_entity_poly.entity_id
_entity_poly.type
_entity_poly.pdbx_seq_one_letter_code
_entity_poly.pdbx_strand_id
1 'polypeptide(L)'
;MAAEEIQIGRRTVRVTHPDRVLFPRDGVTKGDLAEYYAAIGDVIVPHLRDRPFTLKRYPHGIDGQAYFHKQAPKGKPAWIPTRQFRTWPREGESRLVDFTLVNETAALVWM
;
A
#
# COMPACT_ATOMS: atom_id res chain seq x y z
N MET A 1 -0.90 0.45 22.02
CA MET A 1 -1.72 -0.51 21.24
C MET A 1 -0.78 -1.41 20.48
N ALA A 2 -1.04 -2.72 20.48
CA ALA A 2 -0.17 -3.70 19.84
C ALA A 2 -0.29 -3.59 18.32
N ALA A 3 0.76 -3.99 17.61
CA ALA A 3 0.63 -4.23 16.17
C ALA A 3 -0.09 -5.55 15.95
N GLU A 4 -0.80 -5.66 14.84
CA GLU A 4 -1.42 -6.90 14.39
C GLU A 4 -0.55 -7.55 13.31
N GLU A 5 -0.57 -8.87 13.24
CA GLU A 5 0.12 -9.66 12.23
C GLU A 5 -0.90 -10.43 11.39
N ILE A 6 -0.95 -10.15 10.10
CA ILE A 6 -1.84 -10.82 9.15
C ILE A 6 -1.01 -11.82 8.36
N GLN A 7 -1.38 -13.10 8.43
CA GLN A 7 -0.74 -14.17 7.67
C GLN A 7 -1.39 -14.28 6.28
N ILE A 8 -0.59 -14.14 5.23
CA ILE A 8 -1.03 -14.22 3.83
C ILE A 8 -0.12 -15.20 3.09
N GLY A 9 -0.61 -16.42 2.88
CA GLY A 9 0.18 -17.53 2.37
C GLY A 9 1.42 -17.75 3.24
N ARG A 10 2.61 -17.55 2.68
CA ARG A 10 3.91 -17.69 3.38
C ARG A 10 4.44 -16.40 4.00
N ARG A 11 3.70 -15.30 3.95
CA ARG A 11 4.14 -13.98 4.42
C ARG A 11 3.37 -13.60 5.68
N THR A 12 4.06 -12.94 6.59
CA THR A 12 3.44 -12.26 7.73
C THR A 12 3.58 -10.75 7.52
N VAL A 13 2.47 -10.03 7.53
CA VAL A 13 2.43 -8.57 7.34
C VAL A 13 2.04 -7.91 8.66
N ARG A 14 2.90 -7.02 9.16
CA ARG A 14 2.67 -6.30 10.40
C ARG A 14 1.90 -5.00 10.15
N VAL A 15 0.68 -4.90 10.68
CA VAL A 15 -0.17 -3.71 10.67
C VAL A 15 -0.02 -2.98 12.00
N THR A 16 0.66 -1.83 12.00
CA THR A 16 0.79 -1.01 13.21
C THR A 16 -0.48 -0.19 13.42
N HIS A 17 -0.91 0.11 14.64
CA HIS A 17 -2.13 0.93 14.90
C HIS A 17 -3.38 0.43 14.12
N PRO A 18 -3.76 -0.85 14.24
CA PRO A 18 -4.90 -1.42 13.51
C PRO A 18 -6.20 -0.66 13.83
N ASP A 19 -6.42 -0.31 15.10
CA ASP A 19 -7.63 0.39 15.59
C ASP A 19 -7.78 1.84 15.10
N ARG A 20 -6.84 2.34 14.30
CA ARG A 20 -6.94 3.71 13.75
C ARG A 20 -8.11 3.78 12.78
N VAL A 21 -9.14 4.54 13.14
CA VAL A 21 -10.28 4.84 12.26
C VAL A 21 -9.80 5.62 11.03
N LEU A 22 -10.02 5.07 9.83
CA LEU A 22 -9.71 5.72 8.56
C LEU A 22 -10.96 6.30 7.90
N PHE A 23 -12.14 5.71 8.15
CA PHE A 23 -13.44 6.18 7.63
C PHE A 23 -14.36 6.52 8.80
N PRO A 24 -14.37 7.77 9.30
CA PRO A 24 -15.04 8.12 10.56
C PRO A 24 -16.56 7.92 10.55
N ARG A 25 -17.21 8.08 9.39
CA ARG A 25 -18.67 7.92 9.27
C ARG A 25 -19.11 6.47 9.36
N ASP A 26 -18.27 5.56 8.88
CA ASP A 26 -18.56 4.12 8.80
C ASP A 26 -17.89 3.35 9.95
N GLY A 27 -17.00 3.99 10.70
CA GLY A 27 -16.21 3.37 11.77
C GLY A 27 -15.08 2.46 11.28
N VAL A 28 -14.83 2.38 9.97
CA VAL A 28 -13.84 1.46 9.39
C VAL A 28 -12.42 1.86 9.80
N THR A 29 -11.72 0.92 10.39
CA THR A 29 -10.35 1.03 10.89
C THR A 29 -9.32 0.64 9.84
N LYS A 30 -8.04 0.82 10.17
CA LYS A 30 -6.94 0.37 9.34
C LYS A 30 -6.81 -1.15 9.33
N GLY A 31 -7.13 -1.82 10.44
CA GLY A 31 -7.23 -3.27 10.51
C GLY A 31 -8.27 -3.78 9.52
N ASP A 32 -9.48 -3.25 9.58
CA ASP A 32 -10.59 -3.62 8.67
C ASP A 32 -10.19 -3.45 7.19
N LEU A 33 -9.51 -2.34 6.85
CA LEU A 33 -9.04 -2.11 5.48
C LEU A 33 -7.97 -3.12 5.05
N ALA A 34 -7.07 -3.52 5.96
CA ALA A 34 -6.04 -4.51 5.70
C ALA A 34 -6.66 -5.91 5.50
N GLU A 35 -7.63 -6.29 6.33
CA GLU A 35 -8.40 -7.52 6.19
C GLU A 35 -9.18 -7.56 4.87
N TYR A 36 -9.84 -6.46 4.51
CA TYR A 36 -10.53 -6.33 3.23
C TYR A 36 -9.59 -6.63 2.05
N TYR A 37 -8.42 -5.99 2.01
CA TYR A 37 -7.45 -6.25 0.95
C TYR A 37 -6.85 -7.66 0.98
N ALA A 38 -6.75 -8.28 2.16
CA ALA A 38 -6.37 -9.68 2.26
C ALA A 38 -7.45 -10.59 1.63
N ALA A 39 -8.73 -10.31 1.89
CA ALA A 39 -9.85 -11.08 1.38
C ALA A 39 -10.03 -10.96 -0.15
N ILE A 40 -9.84 -9.76 -0.72
CA ILE A 40 -10.01 -9.52 -2.17
C ILE A 40 -8.72 -9.67 -2.98
N GLY A 41 -7.60 -9.97 -2.32
CA GLY A 41 -6.26 -9.99 -2.92
C GLY A 41 -6.16 -10.84 -4.18
N ASP A 42 -6.70 -12.07 -4.12
CA ASP A 42 -6.62 -13.03 -5.22
C ASP A 42 -7.34 -12.55 -6.49
N VAL A 43 -8.33 -11.66 -6.33
CA VAL A 43 -9.10 -11.08 -7.44
C VAL A 43 -8.46 -9.80 -7.97
N ILE A 44 -7.94 -8.93 -7.09
CA ILE A 44 -7.41 -7.62 -7.49
C ILE A 44 -5.96 -7.67 -7.97
N VAL A 45 -5.10 -8.51 -7.37
CA VAL A 45 -3.66 -8.57 -7.68
C VAL A 45 -3.37 -8.92 -9.14
N PRO A 46 -4.10 -9.83 -9.82
CA PRO A 46 -3.91 -10.07 -11.25
C PRO A 46 -4.00 -8.80 -12.12
N HIS A 47 -4.80 -7.81 -11.72
CA HIS A 47 -4.93 -6.54 -12.43
C HIS A 47 -3.79 -5.55 -12.12
N LEU A 48 -3.11 -5.73 -10.99
CA LEU A 48 -2.02 -4.87 -10.53
C LEU A 48 -0.63 -5.37 -10.93
N ARG A 49 -0.52 -6.66 -11.25
CA ARG A 49 0.76 -7.34 -11.49
C ARG A 49 1.62 -6.61 -12.53
N ASP A 50 2.89 -6.42 -12.18
CA ASP A 50 3.94 -5.79 -12.99
C ASP A 50 3.64 -4.35 -13.46
N ARG A 51 2.71 -3.66 -12.79
CA ARG A 51 2.39 -2.25 -13.02
C ARG A 51 3.05 -1.34 -11.98
N PRO A 52 3.50 -0.14 -12.37
CA PRO A 52 4.01 0.85 -11.41
C PRO A 52 2.89 1.29 -10.45
N PHE A 53 3.03 0.95 -9.17
CA PHE A 53 2.00 1.22 -8.17
C PHE A 53 2.21 2.58 -7.50
N THR A 54 1.22 3.47 -7.58
CA THR A 54 1.22 4.77 -6.89
C THR A 54 0.28 4.73 -5.70
N LEU A 55 0.76 5.14 -4.53
CA LEU A 55 -0.04 5.22 -3.32
C LEU A 55 -0.68 6.59 -3.19
N LYS A 56 -1.93 6.63 -2.76
CA LYS A 56 -2.54 7.83 -2.15
C LYS A 56 -2.77 7.53 -0.68
N ARG A 57 -2.03 8.21 0.20
CA ARG A 57 -1.98 7.87 1.62
C ARG A 57 -2.81 8.85 2.44
N TYR A 58 -3.52 8.31 3.42
CA TYR A 58 -4.38 9.02 4.36
C TYR A 58 -3.96 8.69 5.81
N PRO A 59 -2.82 9.21 6.30
CA PRO A 59 -2.32 8.83 7.62
C PRO A 59 -3.29 9.16 8.76
N HIS A 60 -4.13 10.19 8.59
CA HIS A 60 -5.08 10.67 9.58
C HIS A 60 -6.54 10.41 9.18
N GLY A 61 -6.78 9.41 8.31
CA GLY A 61 -8.11 9.10 7.78
C GLY A 61 -8.51 9.93 6.57
N ILE A 62 -9.65 9.60 5.97
CA ILE A 62 -10.10 10.14 4.67
C ILE A 62 -10.44 11.64 4.70
N ASP A 63 -10.81 12.17 5.87
CA ASP A 63 -11.12 13.59 6.08
C ASP A 63 -9.85 14.43 6.31
N GLY A 64 -8.69 13.78 6.50
CA GLY A 64 -7.40 14.42 6.68
C GLY A 64 -6.66 14.71 5.36
N GLN A 65 -5.49 15.33 5.48
CA GLN A 65 -4.64 15.62 4.31
C GLN A 65 -4.10 14.33 3.68
N ALA A 66 -4.35 14.16 2.38
CA ALA A 66 -3.79 13.09 1.58
C ALA A 66 -2.53 13.53 0.84
N TYR A 67 -1.65 12.57 0.52
CA TYR A 67 -0.53 12.79 -0.39
C TYR A 67 -0.31 11.59 -1.30
N PHE A 68 0.28 11.85 -2.47
CA PHE A 68 0.71 10.81 -3.39
C PHE A 68 2.15 10.38 -3.12
N HIS A 69 2.39 9.07 -3.12
CA HIS A 69 3.70 8.48 -2.90
C HIS A 69 4.01 7.49 -4.04
N LYS A 70 4.91 7.89 -4.93
CA LYS A 70 5.31 7.12 -6.12
C LYS A 70 6.59 6.33 -5.89
N GLN A 71 7.57 6.95 -5.23
CA GLN A 71 8.82 6.30 -4.87
C GLN A 71 8.53 5.15 -3.91
N ALA A 72 9.17 4.01 -4.15
CA ALA A 72 9.06 2.84 -3.31
C ALA A 72 9.33 3.21 -1.84
N PRO A 73 8.43 2.85 -0.89
CA PRO A 73 8.58 3.31 0.48
C PRO A 73 9.86 2.78 1.13
N LYS A 74 10.52 3.64 1.91
CA LYS A 74 11.68 3.25 2.73
C LYS A 74 11.26 2.18 3.73
N GLY A 75 12.08 1.15 3.90
CA GLY A 75 11.78 0.04 4.83
C GLY A 75 10.80 -0.99 4.27
N LYS A 76 10.49 -0.98 2.96
CA LYS A 76 9.76 -2.08 2.36
C LYS A 76 10.49 -3.41 2.56
N PRO A 77 9.76 -4.51 2.80
CA PRO A 77 10.37 -5.83 2.80
C PRO A 77 11.11 -6.12 1.49
N ALA A 78 12.23 -6.83 1.59
CA ALA A 78 13.07 -7.18 0.44
C ALA A 78 12.32 -7.96 -0.64
N TRP A 79 11.27 -8.69 -0.24
CA TRP A 79 10.47 -9.53 -1.13
C TRP A 79 9.44 -8.77 -1.98
N ILE A 80 9.22 -7.47 -1.73
CA ILE A 80 8.39 -6.64 -2.60
C ILE A 80 9.28 -6.06 -3.70
N PRO A 81 9.17 -6.50 -4.96
CA PRO A 81 10.04 -6.02 -6.03
C PRO A 81 9.74 -4.57 -6.39
N THR A 82 10.75 -3.92 -6.97
CA THR A 82 10.64 -2.58 -7.54
C THR A 82 11.15 -2.58 -8.96
N ARG A 83 10.62 -1.67 -9.77
CA ARG A 83 11.13 -1.40 -11.11
C ARG A 83 11.19 0.10 -11.32
N GLN A 84 12.26 0.53 -11.98
CA GLN A 84 12.49 1.93 -12.27
C GLN A 84 11.73 2.35 -13.52
N PHE A 85 11.03 3.47 -13.44
CA PHE A 85 10.33 4.08 -14.57
C PHE A 85 10.72 5.55 -14.67
N ARG A 86 10.85 6.03 -15.91
CA ARG A 86 10.95 7.47 -16.15
C ARG A 86 9.57 8.08 -15.99
N THR A 87 9.52 9.20 -15.29
CA THR A 87 8.30 9.97 -15.06
C THR A 87 8.47 11.37 -15.62
N TRP A 88 7.39 11.90 -16.19
CA TRP A 88 7.32 13.23 -16.77
C TRP A 88 6.33 14.05 -15.95
N PRO A 89 6.79 14.87 -15.01
CA PRO A 89 5.91 15.78 -14.30
C PRO A 89 5.36 16.87 -15.23
N ARG A 90 4.27 17.53 -14.84
CA ARG A 90 3.73 18.69 -15.59
C ARG A 90 4.70 19.87 -15.62
N GLU A 91 5.49 19.99 -14.57
CA GLU A 91 6.51 21.03 -14.37
C GLU A 91 7.82 20.38 -13.92
N GLY A 92 8.95 20.89 -14.43
CA GLY A 92 10.28 20.37 -14.12
C GLY A 92 10.74 19.22 -15.03
N GLU A 93 11.93 18.71 -14.75
CA GLU A 93 12.59 17.70 -15.58
C GLU A 93 12.07 16.28 -15.34
N SER A 94 12.24 15.43 -16.36
CA SER A 94 11.95 14.00 -16.20
C SER A 94 12.87 13.38 -15.15
N ARG A 95 12.34 12.45 -14.35
CA ARG A 95 13.13 11.74 -13.33
C ARG A 95 12.81 10.26 -13.33
N LEU A 96 13.81 9.47 -12.95
CA LEU A 96 13.65 8.05 -12.67
C LEU A 96 13.08 7.87 -11.27
N VAL A 97 12.06 7.03 -11.16
CA VAL A 97 11.37 6.71 -9.90
C VAL A 97 11.29 5.19 -9.80
N ASP A 98 11.66 4.66 -8.64
CA ASP A 98 11.48 3.23 -8.36
C ASP A 98 10.05 3.03 -7.88
N PHE A 99 9.25 2.36 -8.68
CA PHE A 99 7.89 2.00 -8.29
C PHE A 99 7.88 0.61 -7.70
N THR A 100 7.06 0.44 -6.66
CA THR A 100 6.75 -0.87 -6.13
C THR A 100 5.88 -1.64 -7.13
N LEU A 101 6.12 -2.95 -7.27
CA LEU A 101 5.26 -3.85 -8.03
C LEU A 101 4.46 -4.71 -7.05
N VAL A 102 3.13 -4.57 -7.08
CA VAL A 102 2.21 -5.31 -6.20
C VAL A 102 1.82 -6.62 -6.89
N ASN A 103 2.70 -7.62 -6.77
CA ASN A 103 2.60 -8.89 -7.49
C ASN A 103 1.99 -10.05 -6.68
N GLU A 104 1.80 -9.86 -5.36
CA GLU A 104 1.19 -10.83 -4.44
C GLU A 104 0.31 -10.11 -3.41
N THR A 105 -0.70 -10.79 -2.86
CA THR A 105 -1.66 -10.25 -1.88
C THR A 105 -0.98 -9.66 -0.64
N ALA A 106 0.10 -10.29 -0.18
CA ALA A 106 0.87 -9.77 0.95
C ALA A 106 1.48 -8.39 0.65
N ALA A 107 1.90 -8.14 -0.59
CA ALA A 107 2.40 -6.82 -0.99
C ALA A 107 1.26 -5.80 -0.95
N LEU A 108 0.05 -6.16 -1.41
CA LEU A 108 -1.12 -5.29 -1.38
C LEU A 108 -1.49 -4.87 0.04
N VAL A 109 -1.53 -5.83 0.97
CA VAL A 109 -1.86 -5.55 2.38
C VAL A 109 -0.77 -4.74 3.08
N TRP A 110 0.48 -4.83 2.64
CA TRP A 110 1.57 -4.04 3.20
C TRP A 110 1.56 -2.56 2.76
N MET A 111 1.00 -2.26 1.59
CA MET A 111 1.00 -0.91 0.99
C MET A 111 0.19 0.12 1.79
#